data_AF-A0AA38JBM2-F1
#
_entry.id   AF-A0AA38JBM2-F1
#
_cell.length_a   1.000
_cell.length_b   1.000
_cell.length_c   1.000
_cell.angle_alpha   90.00
_cell.angle_beta   90.00
_cell.angle_gamma   90.00
#
_symmetry.space_group_name_H-M   'P 1'
#
loop_
_entity.id
_entity.type
_entity.pdbx_description
1 polymer ?
#
loop_
_entity_poly.entity_id
_entity_poly.type
_entity_poly.pdbx_seq_one_letter_code
_entity_poly.pdbx_strand_id
1 'polypeptide(L)'
;MAQFGACEVTLDSKRNFNKYRMMLASVVPPCVPFIGVFLSTLQFIQDGNRDTLSDGLINFKKRQMASEVISDIKRWQAHSYNLQSVPVIREYLEDRLGLGFGGGLNGGGGSGGGGGWVRESEREREMRMGIDRFWEMSLEREPREREDEKMARLLQESGFL
;
A
#
# COMPACT_ATOMS: atom_id res chain seq x y z
N MET A 1 -0.08 12.62 -19.38
CA MET A 1 1.25 11.96 -19.31
C MET A 1 2.19 12.60 -18.28
N ALA A 2 2.47 13.91 -18.32
CA ALA A 2 3.49 14.52 -17.45
C ALA A 2 3.22 14.40 -15.93
N GLN A 3 1.97 14.55 -15.47
CA GLN A 3 1.62 14.45 -14.05
C GLN A 3 1.83 13.04 -13.48
N PHE A 4 1.58 12.00 -14.28
CA PHE A 4 1.77 10.61 -13.86
C PHE A 4 3.25 10.30 -13.64
N GLY A 5 4.12 10.66 -14.60
CA GLY A 5 5.56 10.46 -14.46
C GLY A 5 6.15 11.22 -13.26
N ALA A 6 5.62 12.41 -12.93
CA ALA A 6 6.04 13.14 -11.73
C ALA A 6 5.71 12.37 -10.43
N CYS A 7 4.53 11.73 -10.35
CA CYS A 7 4.15 10.88 -9.23
C CYS A 7 5.05 9.64 -9.13
N GLU A 8 5.32 8.95 -10.25
CA GLU A 8 6.21 7.79 -10.27
C GLU A 8 7.61 8.14 -9.76
N VAL A 9 8.19 9.24 -10.25
CA VAL A 9 9.52 9.69 -9.82
C VAL A 9 9.55 10.03 -8.33
N THR A 10 8.47 10.58 -7.79
CA THR A 10 8.36 10.94 -6.37
C THR A 10 8.22 9.70 -5.48
N LEU A 11 7.46 8.70 -5.93
CA LEU A 11 7.16 7.46 -5.20
C LEU A 11 8.17 6.33 -5.47
N ASP A 12 9.19 6.58 -6.28
CA ASP A 12 10.24 5.62 -6.60
C ASP A 12 10.94 5.10 -5.32
N SER A 13 11.02 3.77 -5.21
CA SER A 13 11.54 3.08 -4.03
C SER A 13 13.06 3.05 -3.94
N LYS A 14 13.79 3.49 -4.99
CA LYS A 14 15.26 3.51 -5.02
C LYS A 14 15.80 4.32 -3.85
N ARG A 15 16.96 3.87 -3.35
CA ARG A 15 17.65 4.48 -2.19
C ARG A 15 16.71 4.64 -0.98
N ASN A 16 15.89 3.62 -0.71
CA ASN A 16 14.96 3.59 0.44
C ASN A 16 14.00 4.79 0.44
N PHE A 17 13.34 5.04 -0.69
CA PHE A 17 12.33 6.10 -0.84
C PHE A 17 12.88 7.51 -0.56
N ASN A 18 14.14 7.82 -0.92
CA ASN A 18 14.78 9.09 -0.55
C ASN A 18 14.00 10.33 -1.01
N LYS A 19 13.54 10.36 -2.26
CA LYS A 19 12.75 11.49 -2.81
C LYS A 19 11.43 11.67 -2.05
N TYR A 20 10.72 10.57 -1.83
CA TYR A 20 9.50 10.54 -1.04
C TYR A 20 9.75 11.03 0.40
N ARG A 21 10.82 10.57 1.07
CA ARG A 21 11.18 11.01 2.44
C ARG A 21 11.50 12.50 2.50
N MET A 22 12.25 13.03 1.52
CA MET A 22 12.53 14.47 1.42
C MET A 22 11.25 15.29 1.25
N MET A 23 10.33 14.83 0.39
CA MET A 23 9.02 15.46 0.21
C MET A 23 8.23 15.44 1.52
N LEU A 24 8.10 14.27 2.16
CA LEU A 24 7.36 14.09 3.41
C LEU A 24 7.89 14.99 4.53
N ALA A 25 9.20 15.22 4.60
CA ALA A 25 9.81 16.12 5.59
C ALA A 25 9.37 17.59 5.43
N SER A 26 8.94 18.00 4.23
CA SER A 26 8.43 19.35 3.95
C SER A 26 6.92 19.48 4.12
N VAL A 27 6.20 18.37 4.31
CA VAL A 27 4.73 18.37 4.42
C VAL A 27 4.29 18.81 5.82
N VAL A 28 3.29 19.68 5.86
CA VAL A 28 2.57 20.05 7.08
C VAL A 28 1.29 19.18 7.18
N PRO A 29 0.98 18.57 8.34
CA PRO A 29 -0.25 17.79 8.51
C PRO A 29 -1.53 18.59 8.15
N PRO A 30 -2.62 17.92 7.70
CA PRO A 30 -2.85 16.48 7.70
C PRO A 30 -2.25 15.75 6.48
N CYS A 31 -1.69 14.56 6.70
CA CYS A 31 -1.12 13.70 5.65
C CYS A 31 -1.31 12.22 6.01
N VAL A 32 -1.59 11.36 5.03
CA VAL A 32 -1.46 9.90 5.17
C VAL A 32 -0.18 9.44 4.47
N PRO A 33 0.92 9.20 5.21
CA PRO A 33 2.15 8.73 4.59
C PRO A 33 2.10 7.22 4.28
N PHE A 34 2.89 6.78 3.30
CA PHE A 34 3.11 5.37 3.02
C PHE A 34 3.81 4.67 4.21
N ILE A 35 3.08 3.80 4.89
CA ILE A 35 3.52 3.16 6.14
C ILE A 35 4.76 2.28 5.96
N GLY A 36 4.95 1.70 4.77
CA GLY A 36 6.07 0.80 4.47
C GLY A 36 7.44 1.44 4.76
N VAL A 37 7.57 2.75 4.55
CA VAL A 37 8.81 3.51 4.81
C VAL A 37 9.19 3.49 6.30
N PHE A 38 8.21 3.59 7.20
CA PHE A 38 8.44 3.51 8.64
C PHE A 38 8.68 2.07 9.10
N LEU A 39 7.90 1.12 8.57
CA LEU A 39 8.04 -0.30 8.88
C LEU A 39 9.42 -0.83 8.48
N SER A 40 9.91 -0.48 7.29
CA SER A 40 11.27 -0.82 6.87
C SER A 40 12.31 -0.21 7.80
N THR A 41 12.15 1.04 8.24
CA THR A 41 13.07 1.66 9.22
C THR A 41 13.04 0.93 10.56
N LEU A 42 11.86 0.58 11.08
CA LEU A 42 11.73 -0.21 12.31
C LEU A 42 12.38 -1.59 12.16
N GLN A 43 12.21 -2.25 11.02
CA GLN A 43 12.86 -3.51 10.72
C GLN A 43 14.39 -3.38 10.69
N PHE A 44 14.92 -2.34 10.03
CA PHE A 44 16.37 -2.07 10.04
C PHE A 44 16.91 -1.83 11.46
N ILE A 45 16.18 -1.12 12.31
CA ILE A 45 16.56 -0.92 13.72
C ILE A 45 16.55 -2.26 14.46
N GLN A 46 15.51 -3.07 14.23
CA GLN A 46 15.30 -4.34 14.89
C GLN A 46 16.42 -5.34 14.57
N ASP A 47 16.76 -5.49 13.29
CA ASP A 47 17.73 -6.46 12.80
C ASP A 47 19.18 -5.96 12.96
N GLY A 48 19.40 -4.65 12.87
CA GLY A 48 20.73 -4.04 12.93
C GLY A 48 21.28 -3.83 14.35
N ASN A 49 20.43 -3.91 15.39
CA ASN A 49 20.84 -3.65 16.77
C ASN A 49 20.34 -4.74 17.73
N ARG A 50 21.23 -5.24 18.59
CA ARG A 50 20.85 -6.17 19.66
C ARG A 50 19.98 -5.48 20.71
N ASP A 51 19.02 -6.21 21.27
CA ASP A 51 18.13 -5.70 22.34
C ASP A 51 18.87 -5.44 23.66
N THR A 52 19.96 -6.18 23.88
CA THR A 52 20.84 -6.05 25.02
C THR A 52 22.28 -5.78 24.59
N LEU A 53 23.00 -5.08 25.45
CA LEU A 53 24.44 -4.88 25.37
C LEU A 53 25.19 -6.16 25.79
N SER A 54 26.52 -6.17 25.65
CA SER A 54 27.35 -7.34 25.95
C SER A 54 27.32 -7.77 27.42
N ASP A 55 27.00 -6.85 28.32
CA ASP A 55 26.84 -7.08 29.77
C ASP A 55 25.40 -7.50 30.17
N GLY A 56 24.51 -7.68 29.18
CA GLY A 56 23.12 -8.06 29.41
C GLY A 56 22.18 -6.88 29.73
N LEU A 57 22.68 -5.64 29.78
CA LEU A 57 21.85 -4.46 30.00
C LEU A 57 21.01 -4.12 28.76
N ILE A 58 19.87 -3.45 28.97
CA ILE A 58 19.00 -3.01 27.87
C ILE A 58 19.74 -2.01 26.99
N ASN A 59 19.68 -2.22 25.68
CA ASN A 59 20.19 -1.26 24.70
C ASN A 59 19.21 -0.08 24.53
N PHE A 60 19.31 0.93 25.40
CA PHE A 60 18.46 2.12 25.34
C PHE A 60 18.58 2.90 24.04
N LYS A 61 19.75 2.85 23.37
CA LYS A 61 19.93 3.50 22.05
C LYS A 61 19.01 2.87 21.00
N LYS A 62 18.91 1.54 20.95
CA LYS A 62 17.95 0.85 20.07
C LYS A 62 16.52 1.28 20.38
N ARG A 63 16.15 1.33 21.67
CA ARG A 63 14.80 1.73 22.11
C ARG A 63 14.49 3.18 21.73
N GLN A 64 15.45 4.08 21.86
CA GLN A 64 15.31 5.47 21.46
C GLN A 64 15.07 5.61 19.95
N MET A 65 15.88 4.94 19.12
CA MET A 65 15.70 4.98 17.66
C MET A 65 14.31 4.49 17.23
N ALA A 66 13.82 3.40 17.82
CA ALA A 66 12.47 2.90 17.54
C ALA A 66 11.39 3.89 18.02
N SER A 67 11.58 4.49 19.20
CA SER A 67 10.66 5.49 19.76
C SER A 67 10.53 6.72 18.88
N GLU A 68 11.62 7.21 18.29
CA GLU A 68 11.61 8.34 17.36
C GLU A 68 10.73 8.06 16.13
N VAL A 69 10.87 6.86 15.54
CA VAL A 69 10.05 6.44 14.40
C VAL A 69 8.57 6.33 14.78
N ILE A 70 8.26 5.72 15.92
CA ILE A 70 6.87 5.58 16.41
C ILE A 70 6.27 6.96 16.72
N SER A 71 7.07 7.88 17.27
CA SER A 71 6.61 9.23 17.57
C SER A 71 6.26 10.01 16.30
N ASP A 72 7.02 9.83 15.22
CA ASP A 72 6.69 10.43 13.93
C ASP A 72 5.40 9.82 13.32
N ILE A 73 5.18 8.50 13.45
CA ILE A 73 3.89 7.88 13.07
C ILE A 73 2.73 8.53 13.83
N LYS A 74 2.87 8.71 15.15
CA LYS A 74 1.83 9.34 15.99
C LYS A 74 1.58 10.80 15.60
N ARG A 75 2.61 11.54 15.19
CA ARG A 75 2.47 12.92 14.70
C ARG A 75 1.51 12.99 13.51
N TRP A 76 1.61 12.06 12.56
CA TRP A 76 0.73 12.01 11.38
C TRP A 76 -0.72 11.63 11.73
N GLN A 77 -0.93 10.92 12.84
CA GLN A 77 -2.27 10.57 13.34
C GLN A 77 -2.94 11.69 14.15
N ALA A 78 -2.20 12.69 14.60
CA ALA A 78 -2.70 13.72 15.51
C ALA A 78 -3.69 14.71 14.85
N HIS A 79 -3.63 14.88 13.53
CA HIS A 79 -4.47 15.83 12.79
C HIS A 79 -5.30 15.10 11.74
N SER A 80 -6.62 15.16 11.87
CA SER A 80 -7.54 14.65 10.87
C SER A 80 -7.69 15.64 9.71
N TYR A 81 -8.02 15.10 8.53
CA TYR A 81 -8.44 15.93 7.41
C TYR A 81 -9.76 16.65 7.72
N ASN A 82 -9.87 17.90 7.29
CA ASN A 82 -11.14 18.65 7.31
C ASN A 82 -12.01 18.29 6.10
N LEU A 83 -12.35 17.01 5.97
CA LEU A 83 -13.21 16.50 4.89
C LEU A 83 -14.57 16.12 5.46
N GLN A 84 -15.63 16.47 4.75
CA GLN A 84 -16.98 16.03 5.06
C GLN A 84 -17.23 14.67 4.42
N SER A 85 -17.75 13.73 5.19
CA SER A 85 -18.10 12.43 4.63
C SER A 85 -19.40 12.51 3.85
N VAL A 86 -19.39 11.91 2.66
CA VAL A 86 -20.57 11.72 1.83
C VAL A 86 -21.00 10.26 1.94
N PRO A 87 -22.13 9.94 2.61
CA PRO A 87 -22.54 8.57 2.90
C PRO A 87 -22.58 7.67 1.66
N VAL A 88 -23.19 8.14 0.57
CA VAL A 88 -23.32 7.38 -0.68
C VAL A 88 -21.96 6.99 -1.28
N ILE A 89 -20.97 7.88 -1.19
CA ILE A 89 -19.61 7.60 -1.69
C ILE A 89 -18.91 6.60 -0.77
N ARG A 90 -19.04 6.77 0.56
CA ARG A 90 -18.48 5.85 1.54
C ARG A 90 -19.02 4.44 1.36
N GLU A 91 -20.34 4.30 1.33
CA GLU A 91 -21.04 3.02 1.19
C GLU A 91 -20.63 2.31 -0.10
N TYR A 92 -20.57 3.05 -1.22
CA TYR A 92 -20.06 2.52 -2.48
C TYR A 92 -18.62 2.01 -2.35
N LEU A 93 -17.71 2.79 -1.76
CA LEU A 93 -16.32 2.37 -1.60
C LEU A 93 -16.19 1.16 -0.66
N GLU A 94 -16.94 1.12 0.44
CA GLU A 94 -16.91 0.02 1.41
C GLU A 94 -17.43 -1.29 0.80
N ASP A 95 -18.52 -1.23 0.02
CA ASP A 95 -19.07 -2.36 -0.72
C ASP A 95 -18.06 -2.89 -1.75
N ARG A 96 -17.51 -2.00 -2.59
CA ARG A 96 -16.61 -2.40 -3.69
C ARG A 96 -15.24 -2.86 -3.22
N LEU A 97 -14.78 -2.39 -2.07
CA LEU A 97 -13.51 -2.83 -1.47
C LEU A 97 -13.68 -4.01 -0.50
N GLY A 98 -14.91 -4.49 -0.28
CA GLY A 98 -15.18 -5.58 0.67
C GLY A 98 -14.85 -5.22 2.12
N LEU A 99 -14.85 -3.93 2.46
CA LEU A 99 -14.48 -3.40 3.78
C LEU A 99 -15.66 -3.36 4.76
N GLY A 100 -16.78 -3.99 4.43
CA GLY A 100 -18.03 -3.92 5.19
C GLY A 100 -17.85 -4.24 6.67
N PHE A 101 -17.79 -3.20 7.50
CA PHE A 101 -18.23 -3.30 8.89
C PHE A 101 -19.73 -3.51 8.83
N GLY A 102 -20.21 -4.65 9.34
CA GLY A 102 -21.65 -4.97 9.40
C GLY A 102 -22.41 -3.89 10.16
N GLY A 103 -22.96 -2.92 9.43
CA GLY A 103 -23.85 -1.88 9.94
C GLY A 103 -25.29 -2.36 9.94
N GLY A 104 -25.59 -3.33 10.80
CA GLY A 104 -26.97 -3.61 11.21
C GLY A 104 -27.40 -2.57 12.24
N LEU A 105 -27.98 -1.46 11.80
CA LEU A 105 -28.79 -0.57 12.64
C LEU A 105 -30.19 -0.43 12.03
N ASN A 106 -30.91 -1.56 11.98
CA ASN A 106 -32.37 -1.53 12.06
C ASN A 106 -32.83 -2.73 12.90
N GLY A 107 -33.74 -2.47 13.83
CA GLY A 107 -33.97 -3.28 15.02
C GLY A 107 -34.53 -4.69 14.77
N GLY A 108 -34.19 -5.60 15.68
CA GLY A 108 -34.79 -6.94 15.77
C GLY A 108 -33.82 -7.92 16.43
N GLY A 109 -34.12 -8.34 17.66
CA GLY A 109 -33.27 -9.26 18.43
C GLY A 109 -33.00 -10.58 17.72
N GLY A 110 -31.75 -11.04 17.84
CA GLY A 110 -31.30 -12.36 17.40
C GLY A 110 -29.89 -12.61 17.92
N SER A 111 -29.76 -13.57 18.84
CA SER A 111 -28.48 -14.00 19.38
C SER A 111 -27.66 -14.78 18.34
N GLY A 112 -26.36 -14.47 18.24
CA GLY A 112 -25.33 -15.42 17.79
C GLY A 112 -24.93 -15.32 16.33
N GLY A 113 -23.62 -15.19 16.10
CA GLY A 113 -23.00 -15.34 14.78
C GLY A 113 -21.77 -14.46 14.62
N GLY A 114 -20.59 -15.02 14.88
CA GLY A 114 -19.32 -14.30 14.83
C GLY A 114 -19.00 -13.69 13.46
N GLY A 115 -18.52 -12.45 13.46
CA GLY A 115 -17.77 -11.90 12.35
C GLY A 115 -16.55 -12.77 12.11
N GLY A 116 -16.64 -13.66 11.11
CA GLY A 116 -15.57 -14.57 10.76
C GLY A 116 -14.37 -13.78 10.27
N TRP A 117 -13.27 -13.83 11.04
CA TRP A 117 -11.96 -13.57 10.50
C TRP A 117 -11.73 -14.61 9.40
N VAL A 118 -11.95 -14.23 8.13
CA VAL A 118 -11.55 -15.03 6.97
C VAL A 118 -10.11 -15.50 7.23
N ARG A 119 -9.80 -16.79 7.04
CA ARG A 119 -8.45 -17.28 7.35
C ARG A 119 -7.44 -16.54 6.47
N GLU A 120 -6.26 -16.22 7.00
CA GLU A 120 -5.16 -15.57 6.26
C GLU A 120 -4.94 -16.23 4.88
N SER A 121 -5.05 -17.56 4.84
CA SER A 121 -4.88 -18.40 3.64
C SER A 121 -6.03 -18.34 2.62
N GLU A 122 -7.19 -17.82 3.00
CA GLU A 122 -8.32 -17.54 2.10
C GLU A 122 -8.16 -16.15 1.48
N ARG A 123 -7.74 -15.14 2.27
CA ARG A 123 -7.40 -13.79 1.76
C ARG A 123 -6.25 -13.81 0.76
N GLU A 124 -5.18 -14.56 1.05
CA GLU A 124 -4.04 -14.70 0.12
C GLU A 124 -4.46 -15.39 -1.19
N ARG A 125 -5.37 -16.36 -1.12
CA ARG A 125 -5.92 -17.02 -2.32
C ARG A 125 -6.79 -16.07 -3.14
N GLU A 126 -7.66 -15.30 -2.50
CA GLU A 126 -8.50 -14.31 -3.18
C GLU A 126 -7.66 -13.21 -3.84
N MET A 127 -6.62 -12.73 -3.17
CA MET A 127 -5.70 -11.72 -3.72
C MET A 127 -4.92 -12.26 -4.93
N ARG A 128 -4.40 -13.49 -4.85
CA ARG A 128 -3.68 -14.12 -5.95
C ARG A 128 -4.61 -14.41 -7.14
N MET A 129 -5.83 -14.87 -6.87
CA MET A 129 -6.88 -15.00 -7.90
C MET A 129 -7.25 -13.65 -8.52
N GLY A 130 -7.18 -12.55 -7.78
CA GLY A 130 -7.38 -11.21 -8.33
C GLY A 130 -6.33 -10.85 -9.38
N ILE A 131 -5.05 -11.08 -9.08
CA ILE A 131 -3.93 -10.75 -9.98
C ILE A 131 -4.02 -11.53 -11.29
N ASP A 132 -4.22 -12.84 -11.22
CA ASP A 132 -4.30 -13.70 -12.41
C ASP A 132 -5.51 -13.31 -13.28
N ARG A 133 -6.67 -13.06 -12.67
CA ARG A 133 -7.87 -12.58 -13.39
C ARG A 133 -7.65 -11.23 -14.08
N PHE A 134 -7.00 -10.27 -13.42
CA PHE A 134 -6.74 -8.97 -14.03
C PHE A 134 -5.73 -9.08 -15.18
N TRP A 135 -4.74 -9.96 -15.05
CA TRP A 135 -3.80 -10.26 -16.12
C TRP A 135 -4.49 -10.87 -17.35
N GLU A 136 -5.33 -11.89 -17.15
CA GLU A 136 -6.11 -12.52 -18.22
C GLU A 136 -7.04 -11.52 -18.90
N MET A 137 -7.78 -10.72 -18.12
CA MET A 137 -8.65 -9.66 -18.65
C MET A 137 -7.87 -8.63 -19.48
N SER A 138 -6.63 -8.34 -19.12
CA SER A 138 -5.74 -7.48 -19.92
C SER A 138 -5.42 -8.12 -21.27
N LEU A 139 -5.13 -9.42 -21.30
CA LEU A 139 -4.83 -10.16 -22.54
C LEU A 139 -6.04 -10.29 -23.46
N GLU A 140 -7.25 -10.40 -22.91
CA GLU A 140 -8.48 -10.44 -23.71
C GLU A 140 -8.76 -9.10 -24.39
N ARG A 141 -8.48 -7.98 -23.72
CA ARG A 141 -8.68 -6.63 -24.25
C ARG A 141 -7.61 -6.25 -25.26
N GLU A 142 -6.37 -6.62 -24.98
CA GLU A 142 -5.20 -6.35 -25.82
C GLU A 142 -4.44 -7.65 -26.06
N PRO A 143 -4.88 -8.47 -27.05
CA PRO A 143 -4.21 -9.71 -27.40
C PRO A 143 -2.76 -9.46 -27.81
N ARG A 144 -1.85 -10.34 -27.37
CA ARG A 144 -0.44 -10.23 -27.72
C ARG A 144 -0.26 -10.43 -29.22
N GLU A 145 0.41 -9.49 -29.86
CA GLU A 145 0.86 -9.62 -31.25
C GLU A 145 1.84 -10.79 -31.35
N ARG A 146 1.69 -11.62 -32.39
CA ARG A 146 2.63 -12.72 -32.66
C ARG A 146 3.98 -12.11 -33.06
N GLU A 147 5.09 -12.66 -32.56
CA GLU A 147 6.41 -12.06 -32.79
C GLU A 147 6.78 -11.93 -34.28
N ASP A 148 6.30 -12.85 -35.12
CA ASP A 148 6.40 -12.81 -36.59
C ASP A 148 5.55 -11.70 -37.23
N GLU A 149 4.34 -11.48 -36.74
CA GLU A 149 3.47 -10.37 -37.17
C GLU A 149 4.10 -9.01 -36.80
N LYS A 150 4.65 -8.93 -35.58
CA LYS A 150 5.40 -7.77 -35.08
C LYS A 150 6.67 -7.50 -35.90
N MET A 151 7.44 -8.54 -36.22
CA MET A 151 8.64 -8.42 -37.05
C MET A 151 8.30 -8.00 -38.47
N ALA A 152 7.26 -8.58 -39.08
CA ALA A 152 6.78 -8.19 -40.41
C ALA A 152 6.36 -6.71 -40.44
N ARG A 153 5.61 -6.27 -39.43
CA ARG A 153 5.18 -4.88 -39.28
C ARG A 153 6.37 -3.93 -39.08
N LEU A 154 7.32 -4.25 -38.20
CA LEU A 154 8.52 -3.44 -37.97
C LEU A 154 9.41 -3.35 -39.22
N LEU A 155 9.51 -4.43 -40.00
CA LEU A 155 10.23 -4.42 -41.28
C LEU A 155 9.55 -3.52 -42.32
N GLN A 156 8.21 -3.53 -42.36
CA GLN A 156 7.44 -2.65 -43.24
C GLN A 156 7.49 -1.17 -42.79
N GLU A 157 7.40 -0.89 -41.49
CA GLU A 157 7.49 0.47 -40.92
C GLU A 157 8.90 1.08 -41.04
N SER A 158 9.95 0.25 -41.07
CA SER A 158 11.33 0.68 -41.31
C SER A 158 11.69 0.82 -42.80
N GLY A 159 10.77 0.46 -43.71
CA GLY A 159 10.98 0.50 -45.16
C GLY A 159 11.96 -0.56 -45.68
N PHE A 160 12.15 -1.64 -44.93
CA PHE A 160 12.98 -2.79 -45.34
C PHE A 160 12.24 -3.72 -46.30
N LEU A 161 10.90 -3.67 -46.26
CA LEU A 161 9.93 -4.26 -47.20
C LEU A 161 9.09 -3.13 -47.80
#